data_AF-A0A925D9G7-F1
#
_entry.id   AF-A0A925D9G7-F1
#
_cell.length_a   1.000
_cell.length_b   1.000
_cell.length_c   1.000
_cell.angle_alpha   90.00
_cell.angle_beta   90.00
_cell.angle_gamma   90.00
#
_symmetry.space_group_name_H-M   'P 1'
#
loop_
_entity.id
_entity.type
_entity.pdbx_description
1 polymer ?
#
loop_
_entity_poly.entity_id
_entity_poly.type
_entity_poly.pdbx_seq_one_letter_code
_entity_poly.pdbx_strand_id
1 'polypeptide(L)'
;MFPEQIAAGARTVTAVARHFSELTADAKHLLATLSVTKRGYFTPTEDEEVRHLLVSYWQARNALIEMVYQFQADEELRQEHRPAGFLVAFAAALVLIDAARFLRENLHDRHVVRAKLNEPEPAFGIPEGTYDSVQASLTSPIHAWHLYHALGYWEQHQWELRELGKDPVFLPLIEIIERLRSRLQVDFASYAVARLRLRTRQLWTAMHRDLLHRAMYGLQKLAGEVAANIRVRPSHRPQLPPAVIAELRDVLRPGDVLITRKEHALTNYFLPGYWPHAALFLGHQQQLEQLGISGHANVAPRWRRLLAGDAEEPRRVLEAMKDGVLIRSLASPCGVDAICVLRPQLGQPEIAEALTRGLFHEGKCYDFDLLQPLRPAGMHGGCLSLV
;
A
#
# COMPACT_ATOMS: atom_id res chain seq x y z
N MET A 1 3.98 -16.39 -5.62
CA MET A 1 3.81 -14.96 -5.98
C MET A 1 4.55 -14.67 -7.30
N PHE A 2 3.97 -13.88 -8.21
CA PHE A 2 4.55 -13.59 -9.54
C PHE A 2 5.47 -12.35 -9.52
N PRO A 3 6.46 -12.23 -10.43
CA PRO A 3 7.34 -11.06 -10.54
C PRO A 3 6.59 -9.72 -10.62
N GLU A 4 5.43 -9.69 -11.27
CA GLU A 4 4.58 -8.49 -11.37
C GLU A 4 4.08 -8.01 -10.01
N GLN A 5 3.70 -8.93 -9.10
CA GLN A 5 3.20 -8.59 -7.77
C GLN A 5 4.29 -7.94 -6.92
N ILE A 6 5.53 -8.42 -7.01
CA ILE A 6 6.69 -7.83 -6.33
C ILE A 6 6.99 -6.44 -6.90
N ALA A 7 6.95 -6.29 -8.22
CA ALA A 7 7.14 -5.00 -8.87
C ALA A 7 6.05 -3.98 -8.48
N ALA A 8 4.78 -4.43 -8.38
CA ALA A 8 3.67 -3.61 -7.89
C ALA A 8 3.86 -3.23 -6.42
N GLY A 9 4.34 -4.15 -5.59
CA GLY A 9 4.71 -3.87 -4.20
C GLY A 9 5.79 -2.81 -4.09
N ALA A 10 6.85 -2.91 -4.90
CA ALA A 10 7.92 -1.92 -4.95
C ALA A 10 7.40 -0.53 -5.32
N ARG A 11 6.63 -0.43 -6.40
CA ARG A 11 5.99 0.83 -6.82
C ARG A 11 5.07 1.41 -5.73
N THR A 12 4.29 0.57 -5.06
CA THR A 12 3.43 0.97 -3.94
C THR A 12 4.26 1.59 -2.82
N VAL A 13 5.32 0.92 -2.36
CA VAL A 13 6.17 1.45 -1.28
C VAL A 13 6.84 2.76 -1.69
N THR A 14 7.32 2.87 -2.93
CA THR A 14 7.89 4.12 -3.45
C THR A 14 6.87 5.26 -3.48
N ALA A 15 5.67 5.01 -3.99
CA ALA A 15 4.60 6.00 -4.05
C ALA A 15 4.19 6.46 -2.64
N VAL A 16 3.98 5.51 -1.73
CA VAL A 16 3.60 5.81 -0.36
C VAL A 16 4.72 6.54 0.41
N ALA A 17 5.99 6.20 0.18
CA ALA A 17 7.11 6.92 0.79
C ALA A 17 7.21 8.38 0.34
N ARG A 18 6.90 8.66 -0.94
CA ARG A 18 6.77 10.03 -1.46
C ARG A 18 5.60 10.74 -0.79
N HIS A 19 4.44 10.09 -0.76
CA HIS A 19 3.24 10.61 -0.11
C HIS A 19 3.46 10.97 1.36
N PHE A 20 4.14 10.12 2.14
CA PHE A 20 4.51 10.43 3.52
C PHE A 20 5.41 11.67 3.65
N SER A 21 6.28 11.92 2.66
CA SER A 21 7.14 13.10 2.65
C SER A 21 6.31 14.37 2.44
N GLU A 22 5.29 14.31 1.58
CA GLU A 22 4.32 15.39 1.33
C GLU A 22 3.43 15.62 2.56
N LEU A 23 2.84 14.57 3.12
CA LEU A 23 2.07 14.65 4.37
C LEU A 23 2.86 15.23 5.53
N THR A 24 4.14 14.89 5.63
CA THR A 24 5.05 15.43 6.66
C THR A 24 5.25 16.94 6.46
N ALA A 25 5.35 17.40 5.21
CA ALA A 25 5.48 18.83 4.91
C ALA A 25 4.18 19.60 5.24
N ASP A 26 3.04 19.06 4.83
CA ASP A 26 1.72 19.65 5.10
C ASP A 26 1.43 19.69 6.61
N ALA A 27 1.72 18.59 7.32
CA ALA A 27 1.59 18.54 8.77
C ALA A 27 2.49 19.56 9.48
N LYS A 28 3.74 19.75 9.04
CA LYS A 28 4.63 20.78 9.61
C LYS A 28 4.08 22.20 9.37
N HIS A 29 3.56 22.46 8.18
CA HIS A 29 2.94 23.75 7.86
C HIS A 29 1.74 24.02 8.78
N LEU A 30 0.83 23.04 8.90
CA LEU A 30 -0.32 23.13 9.80
C LEU A 30 0.14 23.34 11.26
N LEU A 31 1.07 22.53 11.76
CA LEU A 31 1.57 22.64 13.14
C LEU A 31 2.25 23.97 13.45
N ALA A 32 2.75 24.69 12.44
CA ALA A 32 3.32 26.02 12.57
C ALA A 32 2.25 27.12 12.64
N THR A 33 1.10 26.93 11.98
CA THR A 33 -0.02 27.89 11.98
C THR A 33 -1.02 27.64 13.12
N LEU A 34 -1.07 26.43 13.67
CA LEU A 34 -1.98 26.08 14.76
C LEU A 34 -1.70 26.91 16.03
N SER A 35 -2.68 27.72 16.42
CA SER A 35 -2.70 28.42 17.71
C SER A 35 -3.27 27.57 18.85
N VAL A 36 -3.61 26.31 18.57
CA VAL A 36 -4.30 25.36 19.46
C VAL A 36 -3.57 25.15 20.78
N THR A 37 -2.23 25.16 20.81
CA THR A 37 -1.47 24.99 22.07
C THR A 37 -1.74 26.12 23.07
N LYS A 38 -2.06 27.33 22.59
CA LYS A 38 -2.45 28.46 23.45
C LYS A 38 -3.96 28.51 23.70
N ARG A 39 -4.77 28.12 22.71
CA ARG A 39 -6.23 28.23 22.74
C ARG A 39 -6.92 27.06 23.44
N GLY A 40 -6.30 25.88 23.45
CA GLY A 40 -6.83 24.67 24.10
C GLY A 40 -7.88 23.88 23.28
N TYR A 41 -8.32 24.40 22.13
CA TYR A 41 -9.31 23.74 21.24
C TYR A 41 -9.06 24.03 19.75
N PHE A 42 -9.58 23.17 18.89
CA PHE A 42 -9.56 23.29 17.42
C PHE A 42 -10.73 24.13 16.89
N THR A 43 -10.49 24.97 15.88
CA THR A 43 -11.59 25.56 15.10
C THR A 43 -12.16 24.53 14.13
N PRO A 44 -13.38 24.72 13.58
CA PRO A 44 -13.92 23.80 12.57
C PRO A 44 -13.00 23.60 11.36
N THR A 45 -12.30 24.65 10.92
CA THR A 45 -11.35 24.56 9.80
C THR A 45 -10.12 23.74 10.16
N GLU A 46 -9.51 24.01 11.32
CA GLU A 46 -8.34 23.25 11.77
C GLU A 46 -8.70 21.78 12.07
N ASP A 47 -9.92 21.52 12.57
CA ASP A 47 -10.45 20.18 12.81
C ASP A 47 -10.49 19.37 11.52
N GLU A 48 -11.02 19.98 10.45
CA GLU A 48 -11.11 19.36 9.14
C GLU A 48 -9.73 19.15 8.50
N GLU A 49 -8.82 20.12 8.62
CA GLU A 49 -7.44 19.99 8.14
C GLU A 49 -6.68 18.87 8.86
N VAL A 50 -6.83 18.74 10.18
CA VAL A 50 -6.23 17.64 10.95
C VAL A 50 -6.88 16.30 10.59
N ARG A 51 -8.20 16.24 10.44
CA ARG A 51 -8.92 15.04 10.01
C ARG A 51 -8.43 14.57 8.64
N HIS A 52 -8.28 15.49 7.68
CA HIS A 52 -7.76 15.18 6.35
C HIS A 52 -6.39 14.51 6.41
N LEU A 53 -5.45 15.12 7.15
CA LEU A 53 -4.11 14.55 7.33
C LEU A 53 -4.13 13.19 8.03
N LEU A 54 -5.01 13.01 9.03
CA LEU A 54 -5.15 11.75 9.76
C LEU A 54 -5.69 10.63 8.86
N VAL A 55 -6.71 10.91 8.04
CA VAL A 55 -7.27 9.94 7.08
C VAL A 55 -6.23 9.53 6.05
N SER A 56 -5.53 10.50 5.47
CA SER A 56 -4.50 10.24 4.47
C SER A 56 -3.31 9.46 5.07
N TYR A 57 -2.86 9.85 6.27
CA TYR A 57 -1.87 9.09 7.05
C TYR A 57 -2.33 7.65 7.30
N TRP A 58 -3.57 7.44 7.71
CA TRP A 58 -4.12 6.12 8.05
C TRP A 58 -4.14 5.18 6.83
N GLN A 59 -4.58 5.67 5.68
CA GLN A 59 -4.62 4.91 4.43
C GLN A 59 -3.21 4.54 3.96
N ALA A 60 -2.30 5.50 3.92
CA ALA A 60 -0.90 5.29 3.57
C ALA A 60 -0.22 4.29 4.51
N ARG A 61 -0.47 4.41 5.82
CA ARG A 61 0.04 3.48 6.83
C ARG A 61 -0.45 2.06 6.60
N ASN A 62 -1.74 1.87 6.38
CA ASN A 62 -2.31 0.55 6.13
C ASN A 62 -1.79 -0.05 4.82
N ALA A 63 -1.56 0.76 3.79
CA ALA A 63 -0.92 0.32 2.55
C ALA A 63 0.47 -0.27 2.81
N LEU A 64 1.31 0.40 3.60
CA LEU A 64 2.65 -0.12 3.95
C LEU A 64 2.59 -1.37 4.83
N ILE A 65 1.68 -1.41 5.81
CA ILE A 65 1.50 -2.59 6.67
C ILE A 65 1.14 -3.82 5.84
N GLU A 66 0.26 -3.66 4.85
CA GLU A 66 -0.09 -4.73 3.93
C GLU A 66 1.12 -5.20 3.11
N MET A 67 1.99 -4.27 2.65
CA MET A 67 3.23 -4.64 1.96
C MET A 67 4.18 -5.41 2.87
N VAL A 68 4.32 -5.00 4.14
CA VAL A 68 5.11 -5.76 5.12
C VAL A 68 4.54 -7.16 5.26
N TYR A 69 3.23 -7.32 5.51
CA TYR A 69 2.62 -8.65 5.67
C TYR A 69 2.75 -9.52 4.43
N GLN A 70 2.46 -8.97 3.26
CA GLN A 70 2.44 -9.72 2.00
C GLN A 70 3.81 -10.29 1.66
N PHE A 71 4.88 -9.52 1.87
CA PHE A 71 6.24 -9.92 1.46
C PHE A 71 7.11 -10.46 2.60
N GLN A 72 6.71 -10.31 3.86
CA GLN A 72 7.39 -10.92 5.02
C GLN A 72 6.95 -12.37 5.28
N ALA A 73 5.71 -12.74 4.93
CA ALA A 73 5.09 -14.00 5.34
C ALA A 73 5.16 -15.14 4.30
N ASP A 74 5.67 -14.89 3.10
CA ASP A 74 5.49 -15.85 2.00
C ASP A 74 6.63 -16.90 1.94
N GLU A 75 6.47 -17.99 2.69
CA GLU A 75 7.32 -19.19 2.59
C GLU A 75 7.31 -19.80 1.17
N GLU A 76 6.28 -19.50 0.36
CA GLU A 76 6.12 -19.96 -1.03
C GLU A 76 6.74 -19.02 -2.07
N LEU A 77 7.35 -17.90 -1.67
CA LEU A 77 8.26 -17.20 -2.56
C LEU A 77 9.38 -18.16 -2.94
N ARG A 78 9.45 -18.47 -4.25
CA ARG A 78 10.61 -19.15 -4.84
C ARG A 78 11.87 -18.47 -4.35
N GLN A 79 12.89 -19.24 -4.02
CA GLN A 79 14.12 -18.72 -3.41
C GLN A 79 14.70 -17.53 -4.21
N GLU A 80 14.58 -17.56 -5.54
CA GLU A 80 14.99 -16.51 -6.47
C GLU A 80 14.32 -15.13 -6.26
N HIS A 81 13.10 -15.08 -5.71
CA HIS A 81 12.34 -13.85 -5.55
C HIS A 81 12.33 -13.31 -4.12
N ARG A 82 12.88 -14.07 -3.17
CA ARG A 82 12.95 -13.68 -1.75
C ARG A 82 13.73 -12.37 -1.52
N PRO A 83 14.86 -12.10 -2.19
CA PRO A 83 15.58 -10.84 -1.99
C PRO A 83 14.76 -9.61 -2.42
N ALA A 84 14.01 -9.71 -3.51
CA ALA A 84 13.14 -8.62 -3.98
C ALA A 84 11.93 -8.41 -3.07
N GLY A 85 11.29 -9.48 -2.59
CA GLY A 85 10.24 -9.39 -1.58
C GLY A 85 10.74 -8.77 -0.27
N PHE A 86 11.95 -9.16 0.17
CA PHE A 86 12.60 -8.55 1.32
C PHE A 86 12.79 -7.04 1.15
N LEU A 87 13.26 -6.56 -0.02
CA LEU A 87 13.40 -5.12 -0.28
C LEU A 87 12.09 -4.36 -0.09
N VAL A 88 10.99 -4.89 -0.63
CA VAL A 88 9.65 -4.28 -0.51
C VAL A 88 9.23 -4.19 0.95
N ALA A 89 9.25 -5.33 1.68
CA ALA A 89 8.85 -5.36 3.08
C ALA A 89 9.74 -4.48 3.97
N PHE A 90 11.06 -4.52 3.74
CA PHE A 90 12.01 -3.78 4.55
C PHE A 90 11.89 -2.27 4.33
N ALA A 91 11.82 -1.81 3.09
CA ALA A 91 11.58 -0.40 2.78
C ALA A 91 10.25 0.09 3.38
N ALA A 92 9.17 -0.70 3.27
CA ALA A 92 7.88 -0.37 3.86
C ALA A 92 7.96 -0.21 5.39
N ALA A 93 8.62 -1.15 6.07
CA ALA A 93 8.83 -1.08 7.52
C ALA A 93 9.64 0.15 7.94
N LEU A 94 10.68 0.50 7.20
CA LEU A 94 11.48 1.70 7.47
C LEU A 94 10.66 2.99 7.33
N VAL A 95 9.81 3.09 6.31
CA VAL A 95 8.93 4.25 6.11
C VAL A 95 7.90 4.35 7.24
N LEU A 96 7.33 3.23 7.68
CA LEU A 96 6.42 3.20 8.84
C LEU A 96 7.09 3.71 10.12
N ILE A 97 8.32 3.27 10.38
CA ILE A 97 9.10 3.70 11.54
C ILE A 97 9.42 5.20 11.43
N ASP A 98 9.84 5.67 10.26
CA ASP A 98 10.15 7.09 10.05
C ASP A 98 8.92 7.98 10.28
N ALA A 99 7.75 7.58 9.75
CA ALA A 99 6.49 8.29 9.97
C ALA A 99 6.09 8.32 11.45
N ALA A 100 6.21 7.20 12.16
CA ALA A 100 5.91 7.15 13.59
C ALA A 100 6.89 8.00 14.42
N ARG A 101 8.18 8.06 14.04
CA ARG A 101 9.17 8.94 14.68
C ARG A 101 8.87 10.39 14.42
N PHE A 102 8.46 10.76 13.20
CA PHE A 102 8.00 12.12 12.90
C PHE A 102 6.86 12.55 13.85
N LEU A 103 5.85 11.69 14.04
CA LEU A 103 4.75 11.94 14.99
C LEU A 103 5.27 12.11 16.42
N ARG A 104 6.26 11.32 16.85
CA ARG A 104 6.89 11.47 18.17
C ARG A 104 7.61 12.81 18.31
N GLU A 105 8.52 13.10 17.38
CA GLU A 105 9.40 14.27 17.41
C GLU A 105 8.63 15.59 17.35
N ASN A 106 7.48 15.63 16.66
CA ASN A 106 6.75 16.87 16.42
C ASN A 106 5.52 17.04 17.32
N LEU A 107 4.96 15.95 17.86
CA LEU A 107 3.67 15.98 18.56
C LEU A 107 3.71 15.51 20.02
N HIS A 108 4.80 14.89 20.50
CA HIS A 108 4.85 14.33 21.86
C HIS A 108 4.42 15.34 22.94
N ASP A 109 4.91 16.57 22.86
CA ASP A 109 4.64 17.63 23.85
C ASP A 109 3.32 18.37 23.61
N ARG A 110 2.57 18.03 22.56
CA ARG A 110 1.33 18.71 22.14
C ARG A 110 0.10 17.90 22.55
N HIS A 111 -0.23 17.90 23.84
CA HIS A 111 -1.32 17.10 24.42
C HIS A 111 -2.68 17.27 23.71
N VAL A 112 -3.06 18.50 23.35
CA VAL A 112 -4.35 18.77 22.67
C VAL A 112 -4.38 18.15 21.27
N VAL A 113 -3.28 18.24 20.53
CA VAL A 113 -3.17 17.63 19.19
C VAL A 113 -3.17 16.11 19.29
N ARG A 114 -2.48 15.55 20.28
CA ARG A 114 -2.48 14.10 20.55
C ARG A 114 -3.87 13.58 20.88
N ALA A 115 -4.61 14.28 21.73
CA ALA A 115 -5.99 13.93 22.06
C ALA A 115 -6.85 13.89 20.79
N LYS A 116 -6.74 14.92 19.94
CA LYS A 116 -7.45 14.97 18.66
C LYS A 116 -7.11 13.81 17.72
N LEU A 117 -5.83 13.44 17.61
CA LEU A 117 -5.40 12.30 16.77
C LEU A 117 -5.78 10.93 17.33
N ASN A 118 -6.24 10.86 18.58
CA ASN A 118 -6.76 9.66 19.21
C ASN A 118 -8.29 9.57 19.15
N GLU A 119 -8.99 10.62 18.69
CA GLU A 119 -10.42 10.56 18.47
C GLU A 119 -10.74 9.56 17.33
N PRO A 120 -11.78 8.71 17.48
CA PRO A 120 -12.17 7.79 16.42
C PRO A 120 -12.80 8.52 15.24
N GLU A 121 -12.54 8.05 14.02
CA GLU A 121 -13.22 8.46 12.79
C GLU A 121 -13.82 7.23 12.09
N PRO A 122 -14.97 6.70 12.57
CA PRO A 122 -15.51 5.42 12.12
C PRO A 122 -15.87 5.37 10.63
N ALA A 123 -16.23 6.51 10.04
CA ALA A 123 -16.55 6.62 8.61
C ALA A 123 -15.37 6.26 7.70
N PHE A 124 -14.14 6.41 8.20
CA PHE A 124 -12.88 6.07 7.53
C PHE A 124 -12.19 4.86 8.21
N GLY A 125 -12.92 4.22 9.13
CA GLY A 125 -12.48 3.11 9.98
C GLY A 125 -11.24 3.40 10.83
N ILE A 126 -11.03 4.65 11.24
CA ILE A 126 -9.93 5.01 12.14
C ILE A 126 -10.39 4.74 13.58
N PRO A 127 -9.70 3.86 14.33
CA PRO A 127 -10.07 3.54 15.70
C PRO A 127 -9.62 4.64 16.67
N GLU A 128 -10.26 4.66 17.84
CA GLU A 128 -9.79 5.45 18.98
C GLU A 128 -8.37 5.02 19.38
N GLY A 129 -7.56 5.96 19.86
CA GLY A 129 -6.21 5.67 20.35
C GLY A 129 -5.17 5.44 19.25
N THR A 130 -5.44 5.88 18.02
CA THR A 130 -4.57 5.67 16.86
C THR A 130 -3.15 6.20 17.09
N TYR A 131 -2.98 7.43 17.58
CA TYR A 131 -1.67 8.00 17.86
C TYR A 131 -0.91 7.17 18.91
N ASP A 132 -1.56 6.86 20.04
CA ASP A 132 -0.91 6.14 21.14
C ASP A 132 -0.53 4.71 20.74
N SER A 133 -1.37 4.03 19.96
CA SER A 133 -1.08 2.72 19.36
C SER A 133 0.16 2.76 18.47
N VAL A 134 0.27 3.78 17.61
CA VAL A 134 1.44 3.98 16.76
C VAL A 134 2.70 4.22 17.60
N GLN A 135 2.63 5.05 18.64
CA GLN A 135 3.77 5.32 19.52
C GLN A 135 4.19 4.08 20.34
N ALA A 136 3.22 3.31 20.85
CA ALA A 136 3.50 2.05 21.53
C ALA A 136 4.23 1.07 20.61
N SER A 137 3.86 1.02 19.32
CA SER A 137 4.49 0.15 18.33
C SER A 137 5.98 0.44 18.13
N LEU A 138 6.45 1.69 18.28
CA LEU A 138 7.88 2.02 18.17
C LEU A 138 8.71 1.39 19.28
N THR A 139 8.16 1.30 20.49
CA THR A 139 8.87 0.77 21.68
C THR A 139 8.70 -0.73 21.87
N SER A 140 8.02 -1.41 20.92
CA SER A 140 7.79 -2.86 20.96
C SER A 140 9.12 -3.63 20.87
N PRO A 141 9.46 -4.46 21.88
CA PRO A 141 10.66 -5.30 21.84
C PRO A 141 10.68 -6.26 20.66
N ILE A 142 9.50 -6.64 20.19
CA ILE A 142 9.33 -7.53 19.05
C ILE A 142 9.67 -6.80 17.76
N HIS A 143 9.12 -5.61 17.53
CA HIS A 143 9.42 -4.85 16.31
C HIS A 143 10.91 -4.53 16.24
N ALA A 144 11.53 -4.22 17.39
CA ALA A 144 12.96 -4.03 17.51
C ALA A 144 13.76 -5.30 17.14
N TRP A 145 13.31 -6.48 17.58
CA TRP A 145 13.94 -7.75 17.23
C TRP A 145 13.84 -8.04 15.72
N HIS A 146 12.69 -7.81 15.10
CA HIS A 146 12.53 -7.99 13.65
C HIS A 146 13.38 -7.02 12.84
N LEU A 147 13.42 -5.74 13.25
CA LEU A 147 14.26 -4.74 12.61
C LEU A 147 15.74 -5.10 12.68
N TYR A 148 16.19 -5.62 13.82
CA TYR A 148 17.56 -6.12 13.99
C TYR A 148 17.90 -7.23 12.99
N HIS A 149 17.02 -8.23 12.83
CA HIS A 149 17.25 -9.31 11.85
C HIS A 149 17.20 -8.81 10.40
N ALA A 150 16.27 -7.90 10.09
CA ALA A 150 16.19 -7.31 8.75
C ALA A 150 17.45 -6.52 8.40
N LEU A 151 18.00 -5.76 9.35
CA LEU A 151 19.29 -5.07 9.17
C LEU A 151 20.45 -6.06 9.02
N GLY A 152 20.49 -7.11 9.84
CA GLY A 152 21.50 -8.17 9.69
C GLY A 152 21.44 -8.85 8.33
N TYR A 153 20.24 -9.15 7.83
CA TYR A 153 20.03 -9.69 6.49
C TYR A 153 20.52 -8.72 5.41
N TRP A 154 20.16 -7.44 5.52
CA TRP A 154 20.61 -6.38 4.61
C TRP A 154 22.14 -6.28 4.57
N GLU A 155 22.80 -6.27 5.73
CA GLU A 155 24.27 -6.16 5.82
C GLU A 155 24.97 -7.37 5.20
N GLN A 156 24.44 -8.57 5.43
CA GLN A 156 24.99 -9.83 4.90
C GLN A 156 24.79 -9.96 3.38
N HIS A 157 23.70 -9.42 2.84
CA HIS A 157 23.32 -9.59 1.42
C HIS A 157 23.39 -8.29 0.62
N GLN A 158 24.10 -7.27 1.12
CA GLN A 158 24.13 -5.92 0.53
C GLN A 158 24.51 -5.89 -0.96
N TRP A 159 25.40 -6.79 -1.39
CA TRP A 159 25.82 -6.90 -2.78
C TRP A 159 24.65 -7.36 -3.67
N GLU A 160 24.03 -8.49 -3.31
CA GLU A 160 22.89 -9.06 -4.04
C GLU A 160 21.71 -8.10 -4.08
N LEU A 161 21.41 -7.46 -2.95
CA LEU A 161 20.31 -6.51 -2.85
C LEU A 161 20.55 -5.24 -3.69
N ARG A 162 21.80 -4.77 -3.79
CA ARG A 162 22.15 -3.65 -4.66
C ARG A 162 22.13 -4.01 -6.15
N GLU A 163 22.44 -5.25 -6.50
CA GLU A 163 22.31 -5.74 -7.87
C GLU A 163 20.86 -5.68 -8.36
N LEU A 164 19.87 -5.95 -7.49
CA LEU A 164 18.46 -5.72 -7.81
C LEU A 164 18.15 -4.25 -8.12
N GLY A 165 18.88 -3.31 -7.51
CA GLY A 165 18.74 -1.88 -7.78
C GLY A 165 19.17 -1.44 -9.19
N LYS A 166 19.74 -2.33 -10.01
CA LYS A 166 19.92 -2.06 -11.46
C LYS A 166 18.59 -1.98 -12.20
N ASP A 167 17.56 -2.65 -11.69
CA ASP A 167 16.20 -2.48 -12.18
C ASP A 167 15.62 -1.15 -11.64
N PRO A 168 15.16 -0.24 -12.52
CA PRO A 168 14.53 1.01 -12.12
C PRO A 168 13.33 0.86 -11.17
N VAL A 169 12.68 -0.31 -11.14
CA VAL A 169 11.57 -0.59 -10.21
C VAL A 169 12.05 -0.72 -8.77
N PHE A 170 13.24 -1.29 -8.53
CA PHE A 170 13.77 -1.54 -7.19
C PHE A 170 14.73 -0.46 -6.71
N LEU A 171 15.35 0.30 -7.62
CA LEU A 171 16.27 1.39 -7.27
C LEU A 171 15.71 2.35 -6.20
N PRO A 172 14.46 2.84 -6.28
CA PRO A 172 13.93 3.75 -5.26
C PRO A 172 13.82 3.10 -3.87
N LEU A 173 13.62 1.78 -3.78
CA LEU A 173 13.58 1.08 -2.49
C LEU A 173 14.95 1.07 -1.83
N ILE A 174 16.01 0.84 -2.62
CA ILE A 174 17.39 0.92 -2.15
C ILE A 174 17.65 2.32 -1.59
N GLU A 175 17.32 3.37 -2.34
CA GLU A 175 17.48 4.76 -1.89
C GLU A 175 16.71 5.05 -0.59
N ILE A 176 15.46 4.58 -0.47
CA ILE A 176 14.67 4.71 0.76
C ILE A 176 15.38 4.03 1.93
N ILE A 177 15.83 2.78 1.75
CA ILE A 177 16.50 2.00 2.79
C ILE A 177 17.80 2.70 3.22
N GLU A 178 18.62 3.13 2.28
CA GLU A 178 19.90 3.78 2.59
C GLU A 178 19.71 5.12 3.31
N ARG A 179 18.71 5.90 2.89
CA ARG A 179 18.34 7.16 3.55
C ARG A 179 17.86 6.93 4.98
N LEU A 180 16.91 6.01 5.18
CA LEU A 180 16.23 5.84 6.47
C LEU A 180 17.04 5.00 7.48
N ARG A 181 17.88 4.04 7.04
CA ARG A 181 18.73 3.26 7.95
C ARG A 181 19.70 4.12 8.74
N SER A 182 20.21 5.19 8.13
CA SER A 182 21.16 6.11 8.78
C SER A 182 20.56 6.75 10.03
N ARG A 183 19.25 7.01 10.03
CA ARG A 183 18.51 7.57 11.16
C ARG A 183 18.27 6.55 12.28
N LEU A 184 18.35 5.24 11.98
CA LEU A 184 18.10 4.18 12.94
C LEU A 184 19.34 3.78 13.76
N GLN A 185 20.54 3.88 13.17
CA GLN A 185 21.78 3.46 13.84
C GLN A 185 22.05 4.18 15.17
N VAL A 186 21.56 5.41 15.34
CA VAL A 186 21.78 6.23 16.54
C VAL A 186 21.05 5.69 17.79
N ASP A 187 19.97 4.89 17.63
CA ASP A 187 19.11 4.47 18.75
C ASP A 187 19.31 3.00 19.18
N PHE A 188 20.19 2.25 18.49
CA PHE A 188 20.38 0.81 18.74
C PHE A 188 20.93 0.47 20.13
N ALA A 189 21.66 1.38 20.78
CA ALA A 189 22.13 1.19 22.16
C ALA A 189 20.96 1.11 23.16
N SER A 190 19.91 1.90 22.94
CA SER A 190 18.66 1.89 23.73
C SER A 190 17.87 0.59 23.53
N TYR A 191 17.80 0.09 22.28
CA TYR A 191 17.12 -1.16 21.93
C TYR A 191 17.89 -2.42 22.31
N ALA A 192 19.23 -2.38 22.36
CA ALA A 192 20.07 -3.48 22.84
C ALA A 192 19.80 -3.82 24.32
N VAL A 193 19.24 -2.90 25.12
CA VAL A 193 18.78 -3.20 26.49
C VAL A 193 17.64 -4.23 26.49
N ALA A 194 16.83 -4.32 25.43
CA ALA A 194 15.84 -5.39 25.26
C ALA A 194 16.50 -6.79 25.15
N ARG A 195 17.72 -6.86 24.59
CA ARG A 195 18.57 -8.07 24.56
C ARG A 195 19.00 -8.52 25.96
N LEU A 196 19.09 -7.59 26.93
CA LEU A 196 19.50 -7.89 28.30
C LEU A 196 18.35 -8.45 29.14
N ARG A 197 17.10 -7.95 28.94
CA ARG A 197 15.91 -8.40 29.69
C ARG A 197 15.43 -9.80 29.31
N LEU A 198 15.73 -10.28 28.09
CA LEU A 198 15.35 -11.62 27.65
C LEU A 198 16.31 -12.73 28.10
N ARG A 199 17.40 -12.38 28.80
CA ARG A 199 18.42 -13.34 29.25
C ARG A 199 18.10 -14.03 30.58
N THR A 200 17.04 -13.63 31.30
CA THR A 200 16.80 -14.07 32.69
C THR A 200 15.73 -15.13 32.89
N ARG A 201 15.16 -15.75 31.84
CA ARG A 201 14.36 -16.98 32.03
C ARG A 201 14.64 -18.01 30.93
N GLN A 202 15.65 -18.84 31.22
CA GLN A 202 15.81 -20.24 30.80
C GLN A 202 15.28 -20.61 29.40
N LEU A 203 16.20 -20.80 28.44
CA LEU A 203 16.43 -22.09 27.76
C LEU A 203 17.41 -21.89 26.58
N TRP A 204 18.57 -22.57 26.68
CA TRP A 204 19.71 -22.48 25.78
C TRP A 204 20.09 -23.85 25.19
N THR A 205 19.13 -24.75 24.98
CA THR A 205 19.44 -26.13 24.54
C THR A 205 18.44 -26.67 23.52
N ALA A 206 18.55 -26.21 22.26
CA ALA A 206 18.32 -27.00 21.04
C ALA A 206 18.66 -26.17 19.81
N MET A 207 19.81 -26.47 19.20
CA MET A 207 20.43 -25.71 18.11
C MET A 207 19.76 -25.88 16.73
N HIS A 208 19.62 -24.75 16.05
CA HIS A 208 20.03 -24.44 14.67
C HIS A 208 19.41 -25.02 13.39
N ARG A 209 18.37 -25.86 13.37
CA ARG A 209 17.63 -26.12 12.10
C ARG A 209 16.12 -25.91 12.14
N ASP A 210 15.51 -26.01 13.33
CA ASP A 210 14.05 -25.89 13.49
C ASP A 210 13.55 -24.48 13.86
N LEU A 211 14.46 -23.51 14.00
CA LEU A 211 14.15 -22.21 14.61
C LEU A 211 13.48 -21.22 13.64
N LEU A 212 13.77 -21.30 12.33
CA LEU A 212 13.07 -20.50 11.32
C LEU A 212 11.57 -20.82 11.32
N HIS A 213 11.21 -22.10 11.34
CA HIS A 213 9.82 -22.54 11.31
C HIS A 213 9.02 -22.22 12.59
N ARG A 214 9.64 -22.14 13.77
CA ARG A 214 8.93 -21.78 15.02
C ARG A 214 8.97 -20.28 15.35
N ALA A 215 9.97 -19.54 14.87
CA ALA A 215 9.97 -18.08 14.93
C ALA A 215 8.82 -17.47 14.09
N MET A 216 8.45 -18.13 12.99
CA MET A 216 7.27 -17.80 12.17
C MET A 216 5.95 -17.91 12.93
N TYR A 217 5.80 -18.86 13.86
CA TYR A 217 4.61 -18.97 14.72
C TYR A 217 4.54 -17.88 15.80
N GLY A 218 5.69 -17.37 16.26
CA GLY A 218 5.73 -16.21 17.16
C GLY A 218 5.21 -14.94 16.48
N LEU A 219 5.50 -14.79 15.18
CA LEU A 219 5.07 -13.67 14.32
C LEU A 219 3.55 -13.63 14.13
N GLN A 220 2.88 -14.79 14.07
CA GLN A 220 1.41 -14.89 13.99
C GLN A 220 0.71 -14.25 15.20
N LYS A 221 1.32 -14.28 16.39
CA LYS A 221 0.71 -13.77 17.62
C LYS A 221 0.80 -12.25 17.75
N LEU A 222 1.72 -11.63 17.03
CA LEU A 222 2.00 -10.19 17.08
C LEU A 222 1.14 -9.38 16.12
N ALA A 223 0.83 -9.98 14.98
CA ALA A 223 -0.33 -9.57 14.19
C ALA A 223 -1.62 -9.68 15.03
N GLY A 224 -1.69 -10.64 15.95
CA GLY A 224 -2.88 -10.92 16.76
C GLY A 224 -3.35 -9.80 17.68
N GLU A 225 -2.54 -8.84 18.15
CA GLU A 225 -3.00 -7.77 19.05
C GLU A 225 -3.41 -6.48 18.31
N VAL A 226 -2.77 -6.17 17.17
CA VAL A 226 -3.17 -5.06 16.28
C VAL A 226 -4.25 -5.49 15.30
N ALA A 227 -4.25 -6.75 14.87
CA ALA A 227 -5.31 -7.40 14.09
C ALA A 227 -6.35 -8.14 14.97
N ALA A 228 -6.22 -8.18 16.31
CA ALA A 228 -7.30 -8.67 17.19
C ALA A 228 -8.59 -7.88 16.96
N ASN A 229 -8.44 -6.57 16.72
CA ASN A 229 -9.54 -5.68 16.40
C ASN A 229 -9.94 -5.71 14.91
N ILE A 230 -9.14 -6.33 14.04
CA ILE A 230 -9.42 -6.47 12.60
C ILE A 230 -9.09 -7.89 12.16
N ARG A 231 -10.08 -8.78 12.26
CA ARG A 231 -9.97 -10.22 11.98
C ARG A 231 -9.64 -10.48 10.50
N VAL A 232 -8.37 -10.39 10.14
CA VAL A 232 -7.84 -10.84 8.85
C VAL A 232 -7.45 -12.31 9.00
N ARG A 233 -8.00 -13.20 8.16
CA ARG A 233 -7.61 -14.63 8.13
C ARG A 233 -6.30 -14.75 7.33
N PRO A 234 -5.13 -15.02 7.96
CA PRO A 234 -3.83 -14.95 7.28
C PRO A 234 -3.63 -16.06 6.24
N SER A 235 -4.40 -17.16 6.33
CA SER A 235 -4.35 -18.28 5.39
C SER A 235 -5.25 -18.10 4.16
N HIS A 236 -6.03 -17.02 4.11
CA HIS A 236 -6.95 -16.78 3.01
C HIS A 236 -6.20 -16.22 1.80
N ARG A 237 -6.37 -16.86 0.64
CA ARG A 237 -5.86 -16.35 -0.63
C ARG A 237 -7.04 -15.99 -1.52
N PRO A 238 -7.28 -14.69 -1.75
CA PRO A 238 -8.40 -14.26 -2.58
C PRO A 238 -8.15 -14.71 -4.02
N GLN A 239 -9.03 -15.55 -4.54
CA GLN A 239 -8.96 -16.08 -5.90
C GLN A 239 -10.33 -16.57 -6.34
N LEU A 240 -10.83 -16.06 -7.47
CA LEU A 240 -12.06 -16.56 -8.06
C LEU A 240 -11.88 -18.02 -8.53
N PRO A 241 -12.91 -18.87 -8.43
CA PRO A 241 -12.88 -20.22 -8.98
C PRO A 241 -12.55 -20.20 -10.50
N PRO A 242 -11.72 -21.12 -11.01
CA PRO A 242 -11.34 -21.12 -12.43
C PRO A 242 -12.53 -21.17 -13.40
N ALA A 243 -13.61 -21.85 -13.03
CA ALA A 243 -14.85 -21.91 -13.82
C ALA A 243 -15.51 -20.53 -13.95
N VAL A 244 -15.54 -19.73 -12.88
CA VAL A 244 -16.08 -18.36 -12.89
C VAL A 244 -15.21 -17.45 -13.77
N ILE A 245 -13.88 -17.61 -13.72
CA ILE A 245 -12.97 -16.85 -14.58
C ILE A 245 -13.20 -17.19 -16.06
N ALA A 246 -13.42 -18.47 -16.38
CA ALA A 246 -13.76 -18.89 -17.74
C ALA A 246 -15.07 -18.24 -18.21
N GLU A 247 -16.12 -18.25 -17.39
CA GLU A 247 -17.39 -17.60 -17.71
C GLU A 247 -17.23 -16.08 -17.90
N LEU A 248 -16.47 -15.41 -17.03
CA LEU A 248 -16.15 -13.98 -17.17
C LEU A 248 -15.51 -13.68 -18.53
N ARG A 249 -14.55 -14.50 -18.96
CA ARG A 249 -13.86 -14.32 -20.25
C ARG A 249 -14.79 -14.39 -21.46
N ASP A 250 -15.91 -15.09 -21.34
CA ASP A 250 -16.91 -15.26 -22.40
C ASP A 250 -17.94 -14.14 -22.41
N VAL A 251 -18.30 -13.60 -21.23
CA VAL A 251 -19.35 -12.58 -21.14
C VAL A 251 -18.81 -11.15 -21.28
N LEU A 252 -17.55 -10.89 -20.93
CA LEU A 252 -16.99 -9.53 -20.84
C LEU A 252 -16.87 -8.83 -22.21
N ARG A 253 -17.19 -7.54 -22.22
CA ARG A 253 -17.13 -6.65 -23.39
C ARG A 253 -16.45 -5.34 -23.04
N PRO A 254 -15.71 -4.72 -23.97
CA PRO A 254 -15.09 -3.41 -23.75
C PRO A 254 -16.09 -2.41 -23.18
N GLY A 255 -15.69 -1.69 -22.13
CA GLY A 255 -16.53 -0.73 -21.42
C GLY A 255 -17.26 -1.29 -20.21
N ASP A 256 -17.25 -2.60 -19.97
CA ASP A 256 -17.74 -3.18 -18.72
C ASP A 256 -16.91 -2.67 -17.52
N VAL A 257 -17.59 -2.39 -16.41
CA VAL A 257 -16.96 -2.01 -15.14
C VAL A 257 -17.00 -3.20 -14.19
N LEU A 258 -15.84 -3.66 -13.77
CA LEU A 258 -15.66 -4.72 -12.78
C LEU A 258 -15.60 -4.08 -11.41
N ILE A 259 -16.51 -4.43 -10.51
CA ILE A 259 -16.38 -4.08 -9.09
C ILE A 259 -15.99 -5.33 -8.31
N THR A 260 -14.98 -5.23 -7.45
CA THR A 260 -14.34 -6.39 -6.84
C THR A 260 -14.16 -6.23 -5.34
N ARG A 261 -14.07 -7.37 -4.64
CA ARG A 261 -13.88 -7.43 -3.19
C ARG A 261 -12.98 -8.60 -2.81
N LYS A 262 -11.94 -8.31 -2.03
CA LYS A 262 -11.08 -9.33 -1.39
C LYS A 262 -11.51 -9.51 0.05
N GLU A 263 -12.13 -10.62 0.41
CA GLU A 263 -12.44 -10.92 1.80
C GLU A 263 -11.17 -10.88 2.64
N HIS A 264 -11.32 -10.41 3.89
CA HIS A 264 -10.22 -10.29 4.84
C HIS A 264 -9.08 -9.34 4.44
N ALA A 265 -9.20 -8.57 3.35
CA ALA A 265 -8.26 -7.47 3.09
C ALA A 265 -8.43 -6.35 4.12
N LEU A 266 -7.32 -5.84 4.67
CA LEU A 266 -7.32 -4.74 5.64
C LEU A 266 -8.13 -3.55 5.11
N THR A 267 -7.96 -3.20 3.82
CA THR A 267 -8.63 -2.09 3.14
C THR A 267 -10.17 -2.14 3.19
N ASN A 268 -10.78 -3.33 3.23
CA ASN A 268 -12.25 -3.45 3.21
C ASN A 268 -12.90 -3.03 4.52
N TYR A 269 -12.17 -3.05 5.63
CA TYR A 269 -12.69 -2.63 6.93
C TYR A 269 -12.71 -1.10 7.10
N PHE A 270 -12.13 -0.37 6.14
CA PHE A 270 -11.92 1.09 6.21
C PHE A 270 -12.68 1.87 5.13
N LEU A 271 -13.28 1.20 4.14
CA LEU A 271 -14.07 1.82 3.09
C LEU A 271 -15.56 1.50 3.29
N PRO A 272 -16.46 2.50 3.26
CA PRO A 272 -17.89 2.24 3.32
C PRO A 272 -18.35 1.49 2.06
N GLY A 273 -19.29 0.55 2.24
CA GLY A 273 -19.87 -0.23 1.14
C GLY A 273 -19.26 -1.62 0.96
N TYR A 274 -19.91 -2.45 0.13
CA TYR A 274 -19.47 -3.84 -0.09
C TYR A 274 -18.32 -3.95 -1.10
N TRP A 275 -18.24 -3.02 -2.07
CA TRP A 275 -17.33 -3.08 -3.21
C TRP A 275 -16.22 -2.02 -3.09
N PRO A 276 -15.04 -2.38 -2.56
CA PRO A 276 -13.95 -1.44 -2.30
C PRO A 276 -13.11 -1.05 -3.52
N HIS A 277 -13.19 -1.80 -4.63
CA HIS A 277 -12.34 -1.60 -5.80
C HIS A 277 -13.12 -1.73 -7.11
N ALA A 278 -12.66 -1.00 -8.12
CA ALA A 278 -13.22 -1.06 -9.47
C ALA A 278 -12.11 -1.09 -10.54
N ALA A 279 -12.40 -1.74 -11.66
CA ALA A 279 -11.55 -1.81 -12.85
C ALA A 279 -12.40 -1.66 -14.12
N LEU A 280 -11.89 -0.91 -15.10
CA LEU A 280 -12.51 -0.73 -16.41
C LEU A 280 -11.99 -1.79 -17.38
N PHE A 281 -12.88 -2.63 -17.91
CA PHE A 281 -12.50 -3.65 -18.90
C PHE A 281 -12.29 -3.01 -20.28
N LEU A 282 -11.07 -3.16 -20.81
CA LEU A 282 -10.68 -2.59 -22.11
C LEU A 282 -10.94 -3.57 -23.26
N GLY A 283 -10.84 -4.88 -23.00
CA GLY A 283 -10.93 -5.93 -24.01
C GLY A 283 -9.59 -6.51 -24.43
N HIS A 284 -9.61 -7.30 -25.49
CA HIS A 284 -8.41 -7.84 -26.15
C HIS A 284 -8.07 -7.05 -27.42
N GLN A 285 -6.90 -7.32 -28.01
CA GLN A 285 -6.36 -6.59 -29.17
C GLN A 285 -7.40 -6.38 -30.29
N GLN A 286 -8.00 -7.46 -30.79
CA GLN A 286 -8.97 -7.38 -31.90
C GLN A 286 -10.20 -6.51 -31.57
N GLN A 287 -10.69 -6.52 -30.32
CA GLN A 287 -11.79 -5.64 -29.90
C GLN A 287 -11.36 -4.17 -29.90
N LEU A 288 -10.15 -3.87 -29.42
CA LEU A 288 -9.61 -2.51 -29.41
C LEU A 288 -9.38 -1.96 -30.83
N GLU A 289 -8.93 -2.81 -31.75
CA GLU A 289 -8.77 -2.47 -33.16
C GLU A 289 -10.13 -2.19 -33.83
N GLN A 290 -11.15 -3.01 -33.54
CA GLN A 290 -12.51 -2.82 -34.03
C GLN A 290 -13.16 -1.51 -33.53
N LEU A 291 -12.82 -1.09 -32.31
CA LEU A 291 -13.27 0.20 -31.78
C LEU A 291 -12.62 1.42 -32.45
N GLY A 292 -11.58 1.21 -33.28
CA GLY A 292 -10.94 2.28 -34.05
C GLY A 292 -10.19 3.33 -33.21
N ILE A 293 -9.82 3.01 -31.97
CA ILE A 293 -9.24 3.98 -31.03
C ILE A 293 -7.72 4.16 -31.18
N SER A 294 -7.05 3.37 -32.02
CA SER A 294 -5.58 3.33 -32.12
C SER A 294 -4.95 4.68 -32.50
N GLY A 295 -5.62 5.46 -33.35
CA GLY A 295 -5.17 6.78 -33.80
C GLY A 295 -5.50 7.94 -32.85
N HIS A 296 -6.25 7.70 -31.78
CA HIS A 296 -6.64 8.77 -30.86
C HIS A 296 -5.42 9.33 -30.10
N ALA A 297 -5.36 10.64 -29.86
CA ALA A 297 -4.22 11.29 -29.20
C ALA A 297 -3.90 10.69 -27.82
N ASN A 298 -4.93 10.31 -27.06
CA ASN A 298 -4.81 9.63 -25.76
C ASN A 298 -4.54 8.12 -25.86
N VAL A 299 -4.35 7.54 -27.05
CA VAL A 299 -4.14 6.10 -27.22
C VAL A 299 -2.84 5.83 -27.99
N ALA A 300 -2.58 6.58 -29.06
CA ALA A 300 -1.42 6.39 -29.93
C ALA A 300 -0.06 6.27 -29.19
N PRO A 301 0.26 7.11 -28.17
CA PRO A 301 1.54 7.01 -27.45
C PRO A 301 1.70 5.70 -26.66
N ARG A 302 0.59 5.09 -26.24
CA ARG A 302 0.54 3.90 -25.38
C ARG A 302 0.03 2.65 -26.10
N TRP A 303 -0.28 2.73 -27.39
CA TRP A 303 -0.84 1.63 -28.18
C TRP A 303 0.01 0.37 -28.12
N ARG A 304 1.34 0.49 -28.29
CA ARG A 304 2.26 -0.66 -28.19
C ARG A 304 2.18 -1.34 -26.82
N ARG A 305 2.12 -0.57 -25.72
CA ARG A 305 2.04 -1.09 -24.36
C ARG A 305 0.69 -1.76 -24.10
N LEU A 306 -0.39 -1.15 -24.58
CA LEU A 306 -1.75 -1.69 -24.48
C LEU A 306 -1.83 -3.08 -25.13
N LEU A 307 -1.15 -3.28 -26.26
CA LEU A 307 -1.07 -4.57 -26.95
C LEU A 307 -0.07 -5.55 -26.30
N ALA A 308 1.05 -5.06 -25.78
CA ALA A 308 2.15 -5.86 -25.22
C ALA A 308 1.86 -6.55 -23.87
N GLY A 309 0.61 -6.63 -23.43
CA GLY A 309 0.29 -7.29 -22.16
C GLY A 309 0.43 -8.81 -22.22
N ASP A 310 0.00 -9.47 -21.14
CA ASP A 310 0.14 -10.92 -20.93
C ASP A 310 -0.31 -11.75 -22.15
N ALA A 311 0.55 -12.70 -22.54
CA ALA A 311 0.32 -13.62 -23.65
C ALA A 311 -0.66 -14.74 -23.26
N GLU A 312 -0.65 -15.16 -21.99
CA GLU A 312 -1.54 -16.19 -21.45
C GLU A 312 -2.93 -15.63 -21.12
N GLU A 313 -3.02 -14.32 -20.86
CA GLU A 313 -4.27 -13.60 -20.68
C GLU A 313 -4.29 -12.34 -21.54
N PRO A 314 -4.78 -12.38 -22.80
CA PRO A 314 -4.74 -11.25 -23.73
C PRO A 314 -5.74 -10.14 -23.42
N ARG A 315 -6.67 -10.35 -22.47
CA ARG A 315 -7.64 -9.33 -22.07
C ARG A 315 -7.00 -8.32 -21.11
N ARG A 316 -7.40 -7.05 -21.22
CA ARG A 316 -6.83 -5.94 -20.48
C ARG A 316 -7.89 -5.24 -19.64
N VAL A 317 -7.46 -4.73 -18.51
CA VAL A 317 -8.21 -3.80 -17.66
C VAL A 317 -7.39 -2.57 -17.37
N LEU A 318 -8.05 -1.45 -17.15
CA LEU A 318 -7.47 -0.25 -16.57
C LEU A 318 -7.95 -0.15 -15.13
N GLU A 319 -7.02 -0.13 -14.17
CA GLU A 319 -7.37 -0.04 -12.76
C GLU A 319 -6.40 0.81 -11.96
N ALA A 320 -6.95 1.51 -10.96
CA ALA A 320 -6.21 2.34 -10.01
C ALA A 320 -5.94 1.53 -8.74
N MET A 321 -4.70 1.12 -8.54
CA MET A 321 -4.26 0.43 -7.32
C MET A 321 -3.20 1.28 -6.63
N LYS A 322 -2.72 0.86 -5.46
CA LYS A 322 -1.72 1.60 -4.67
C LYS A 322 -0.42 1.91 -5.44
N ASP A 323 -0.12 1.16 -6.51
CA ASP A 323 0.99 1.38 -7.43
C ASP A 323 0.64 2.24 -8.67
N GLY A 324 -0.53 2.88 -8.65
CA GLY A 324 -1.01 3.80 -9.67
C GLY A 324 -2.06 3.21 -10.61
N VAL A 325 -2.47 4.05 -11.56
CA VAL A 325 -3.41 3.72 -12.64
C VAL A 325 -2.64 3.03 -13.76
N LEU A 326 -2.78 1.72 -13.89
CA LEU A 326 -2.04 0.94 -14.89
C LEU A 326 -3.00 0.06 -15.71
N ILE A 327 -2.55 -0.28 -16.91
CA ILE A 327 -3.15 -1.33 -17.72
C ILE A 327 -2.60 -2.66 -17.22
N ARG A 328 -3.48 -3.58 -16.82
CA ARG A 328 -3.14 -4.91 -16.31
C ARG A 328 -3.89 -5.99 -17.09
N SER A 329 -3.46 -7.25 -16.96
CA SER A 329 -4.22 -8.37 -17.51
C SER A 329 -5.50 -8.59 -16.70
N LEU A 330 -6.49 -9.25 -17.30
CA LEU A 330 -7.73 -9.63 -16.60
C LEU A 330 -7.48 -10.51 -15.36
N ALA A 331 -6.31 -11.16 -15.26
CA ALA A 331 -5.93 -11.94 -14.08
C ALA A 331 -5.84 -11.08 -12.81
N SER A 332 -5.45 -9.80 -12.92
CA SER A 332 -5.29 -8.89 -11.79
C SER A 332 -6.58 -8.72 -10.96
N PRO A 333 -7.72 -8.30 -11.55
CA PRO A 333 -8.99 -8.19 -10.82
C PRO A 333 -9.65 -9.54 -10.52
N CYS A 334 -9.15 -10.66 -11.03
CA CYS A 334 -9.68 -12.00 -10.71
C CYS A 334 -9.11 -12.61 -9.42
N GLY A 335 -8.05 -12.02 -8.85
CA GLY A 335 -7.49 -12.40 -7.55
C GLY A 335 -8.32 -11.89 -6.35
N VAL A 336 -9.63 -12.11 -6.40
CA VAL A 336 -10.65 -11.60 -5.46
C VAL A 336 -11.64 -12.70 -5.07
N ASP A 337 -12.44 -12.46 -4.04
CA ASP A 337 -13.45 -13.43 -3.56
C ASP A 337 -14.83 -13.17 -4.15
N ALA A 338 -15.11 -11.91 -4.47
CA ALA A 338 -16.34 -11.53 -5.15
C ALA A 338 -16.03 -10.53 -6.26
N ILE A 339 -16.78 -10.65 -7.35
CA ILE A 339 -16.76 -9.75 -8.49
C ILE A 339 -18.18 -9.55 -9.01
N CYS A 340 -18.48 -8.34 -9.46
CA CYS A 340 -19.70 -8.02 -10.18
C CYS A 340 -19.34 -7.24 -11.45
N VAL A 341 -20.03 -7.55 -12.54
CA VAL A 341 -19.83 -6.91 -13.84
C VAL A 341 -20.99 -5.97 -14.09
N LEU A 342 -20.69 -4.69 -14.24
CA LEU A 342 -21.66 -3.65 -14.60
C LEU A 342 -21.46 -3.28 -16.07
N ARG A 343 -22.48 -3.55 -16.89
CA ARG A 343 -22.47 -3.20 -18.31
C ARG A 343 -23.21 -1.89 -18.56
N PRO A 344 -22.54 -0.84 -19.08
CA PRO A 344 -23.22 0.39 -19.46
C PRO A 344 -24.14 0.16 -20.67
N GLN A 345 -25.28 0.85 -20.70
CA GLN A 345 -26.21 0.85 -21.83
C GLN A 345 -25.84 1.96 -22.83
N LEU A 346 -24.62 1.90 -23.36
CA LEU A 346 -24.05 2.90 -24.28
C LEU A 346 -23.76 2.31 -25.66
N GLY A 347 -23.78 3.15 -26.69
CA GLY A 347 -23.39 2.78 -28.05
C GLY A 347 -21.87 2.61 -28.20
N GLN A 348 -21.43 1.88 -29.23
CA GLN A 348 -20.00 1.67 -29.48
C GLN A 348 -19.16 2.96 -29.57
N PRO A 349 -19.62 4.06 -30.22
CA PRO A 349 -18.84 5.31 -30.25
C PRO A 349 -18.62 5.92 -28.86
N GLU A 350 -19.64 5.87 -28.00
CA GLU A 350 -19.56 6.39 -26.63
C GLU A 350 -18.64 5.52 -25.77
N ILE A 351 -18.68 4.19 -25.94
CA ILE A 351 -17.73 3.27 -25.30
C ILE A 351 -16.30 3.59 -25.75
N ALA A 352 -16.07 3.75 -27.06
CA ALA A 352 -14.75 4.08 -27.59
C ALA A 352 -14.20 5.38 -26.96
N GLU A 353 -15.02 6.43 -26.89
CA GLU A 353 -14.66 7.69 -26.24
C GLU A 353 -14.42 7.55 -24.73
N ALA A 354 -15.25 6.77 -24.03
CA ALA A 354 -15.06 6.50 -22.61
C ALA A 354 -13.73 5.77 -22.34
N LEU A 355 -13.37 4.79 -23.18
CA LEU A 355 -12.09 4.08 -23.06
C LEU A 355 -10.90 5.00 -23.36
N THR A 356 -10.97 5.86 -24.39
CA THR A 356 -9.88 6.79 -24.70
C THR A 356 -9.70 7.86 -23.61
N ARG A 357 -10.80 8.29 -22.99
CA ARG A 357 -10.79 9.15 -21.80
C ARG A 357 -10.19 8.44 -20.60
N GLY A 358 -10.57 7.19 -20.32
CA GLY A 358 -9.97 6.40 -19.25
C GLY A 358 -8.45 6.26 -19.42
N LEU A 359 -8.00 5.93 -20.63
CA LEU A 359 -6.58 5.77 -20.96
C LEU A 359 -5.73 7.03 -20.79
N PHE A 360 -6.33 8.23 -20.75
CA PHE A 360 -5.63 9.45 -20.36
C PHE A 360 -5.06 9.38 -18.93
N HIS A 361 -5.68 8.60 -18.04
CA HIS A 361 -5.27 8.47 -16.65
C HIS A 361 -4.16 7.45 -16.42
N GLU A 362 -3.81 6.63 -17.42
CA GLU A 362 -2.73 5.65 -17.28
C GLU A 362 -1.40 6.34 -16.94
N GLY A 363 -0.70 5.78 -15.95
CA GLY A 363 0.56 6.28 -15.41
C GLY A 363 0.42 7.27 -14.24
N LYS A 364 -0.80 7.70 -13.89
CA LYS A 364 -1.02 8.55 -12.70
C LYS A 364 -0.76 7.76 -11.40
N CYS A 365 -0.24 8.45 -10.39
CA CYS A 365 -0.05 7.89 -9.06
C CYS A 365 -1.39 7.63 -8.36
N TYR A 366 -1.39 6.75 -7.37
CA TYR A 366 -2.56 6.55 -6.51
C TYR A 366 -2.80 7.78 -5.64
N ASP A 367 -4.06 8.14 -5.49
CA ASP A 367 -4.48 9.26 -4.64
C ASP A 367 -4.79 8.74 -3.23
N PHE A 368 -3.89 9.03 -2.28
CA PHE A 368 -4.10 8.72 -0.86
C PHE A 368 -4.86 9.85 -0.13
N ASP A 369 -5.17 10.96 -0.82
CA ASP A 369 -5.90 12.11 -0.29
C ASP A 369 -7.36 12.11 -0.80
N LEU A 370 -8.15 11.11 -0.40
CA LEU A 370 -9.56 10.98 -0.82
C LEU A 370 -10.48 12.18 -0.43
N LEU A 371 -9.97 13.13 0.36
CA LEU A 371 -10.72 14.23 0.97
C LEU A 371 -10.24 15.63 0.51
N GLN A 372 -9.64 15.80 -0.66
CA GLN A 372 -9.32 17.16 -1.09
C GLN A 372 -10.61 17.97 -1.35
N PRO A 373 -10.88 19.09 -0.64
CA PRO A 373 -11.70 20.14 -1.23
C PRO A 373 -10.97 20.62 -2.49
N LEU A 374 -11.72 20.85 -3.57
CA LEU A 374 -11.22 21.38 -4.85
C LEU A 374 -10.19 22.48 -4.60
N ARG A 375 -8.90 22.17 -4.69
CA ARG A 375 -7.85 23.19 -4.63
C ARG A 375 -8.06 24.13 -5.82
N PRO A 376 -7.93 25.46 -5.65
CA PRO A 376 -8.02 26.38 -6.77
C PRO A 376 -7.02 25.97 -7.86
N ALA A 377 -7.51 25.87 -9.09
CA ALA A 377 -6.72 25.47 -10.25
C ALA A 377 -5.50 26.39 -10.39
N GLY A 378 -4.31 25.85 -10.08
CA GLY A 378 -3.07 26.65 -10.13
C GLY A 378 -1.81 25.98 -9.59
N MET A 379 -1.90 24.89 -8.81
CA MET A 379 -0.72 24.11 -8.41
C MET A 379 -0.82 22.70 -9.00
N HIS A 380 -0.09 22.48 -10.09
CA HIS A 380 -0.05 21.20 -10.78
C HIS A 380 0.66 20.11 -9.95
N GLY A 381 -0.11 19.07 -9.61
CA GLY A 381 0.34 17.73 -9.28
C GLY A 381 -0.86 16.81 -9.54
N GLY A 382 -0.85 16.07 -10.65
CA GLY A 382 -2.02 15.42 -11.24
C GLY A 382 -2.57 14.20 -10.47
N CYS A 383 -3.07 14.40 -9.25
CA CYS A 383 -3.98 13.48 -8.57
C CYS A 383 -5.40 14.06 -8.65
N LEU A 384 -6.34 13.27 -9.18
CA LEU A 384 -7.77 13.56 -9.11
C LEU A 384 -8.49 12.23 -8.89
N SER A 385 -9.30 12.21 -7.84
CA SER A 385 -10.20 11.14 -7.41
C SER A 385 -11.07 10.62 -8.56
N LEU A 386 -11.12 9.29 -8.72
CA LEU A 386 -12.10 8.60 -9.54
C LEU A 386 -13.36 8.42 -8.68
N VAL A 387 -14.37 9.26 -8.94
CA VAL A 387 -15.79 8.94 -8.68
C VAL A 387 -16.42 8.60 -10.01
#